data_AF-A0A7V9WSY8-F1
#
_entry.id   AF-A0A7V9WSY8-F1
#
_cell.length_a   1.000
_cell.length_b   1.000
_cell.length_c   1.000
_cell.angle_alpha   90.00
_cell.angle_beta   90.00
_cell.angle_gamma   90.00
#
_symmetry.space_group_name_H-M   'P 1'
#
loop_
_entity.id
_entity.type
_entity.pdbx_description
1 polymer ?
#
loop_
_entity_poly.entity_id
_entity_poly.type
_entity_poly.pdbx_seq_one_letter_code
_entity_poly.pdbx_strand_id
1 'polypeptide(L)'
;MENHKREGEMKNNLEAKHAYRKISDEKNKFGSYRKTLFHVHTPESHDYRLFKRWKELPENDWNNLTIDDYIEEVRNQKIFPNELFKTDKHEKILYENYLDSGFDSEIEKISFLTLVQNLYNENISVVVVSDHNTILGIKKLKTAIKLVSELSQNKCKEYIEVINGVEISCADRVHVLIAFPDNKFKTMQDWLDYNLVSVNEGSFKSSLEILDTLIFISIILLPNSLQTSLVSKKYSLRS
;
A
#
# COMPACT_ATOMS: atom_id res chain seq x y z
N MET A 1 34.67 50.17 33.76
CA MET A 1 34.42 48.70 33.70
C MET A 1 33.00 48.32 33.26
N GLU A 2 32.01 49.18 33.42
CA GLU A 2 30.59 48.87 33.14
C GLU A 2 30.18 48.97 31.65
N ASN A 3 30.88 49.77 30.84
CA ASN A 3 30.57 49.92 29.41
C ASN A 3 31.07 48.75 28.55
N HIS A 4 32.23 48.15 28.87
CA HIS A 4 32.74 46.98 28.16
C HIS A 4 31.92 45.70 28.41
N LYS A 5 31.28 45.57 29.57
CA LYS A 5 30.35 44.45 29.84
C LYS A 5 29.08 44.54 28.99
N ARG A 6 28.50 45.75 28.85
CA ARG A 6 27.29 45.99 28.06
C ARG A 6 27.50 45.78 26.56
N GLU A 7 28.66 46.15 26.03
CA GLU A 7 29.01 45.90 24.62
C GLU A 7 29.18 44.40 24.33
N GLY A 8 29.80 43.64 25.23
CA GLY A 8 29.97 42.18 25.11
C GLY A 8 28.64 41.41 25.15
N GLU A 9 27.71 41.80 26.02
CA GLU A 9 26.37 41.19 26.11
C GLU A 9 25.51 41.49 24.88
N MET A 10 25.59 42.71 24.34
CA MET A 10 24.84 43.11 23.14
C MET A 10 25.37 42.39 21.88
N LYS A 11 26.69 42.17 21.80
CA LYS A 11 27.35 41.44 20.70
C LYS A 11 27.04 39.94 20.74
N ASN A 12 27.06 39.31 21.92
CA ASN A 12 26.64 37.91 22.11
C ASN A 12 25.18 37.66 21.71
N ASN A 13 24.29 38.63 21.96
CA ASN A 13 22.88 38.54 21.57
C ASN A 13 22.69 38.62 20.05
N LEU A 14 23.53 39.41 19.36
CA LEU A 14 23.50 39.53 17.90
C LEU A 14 24.03 38.27 17.21
N GLU A 15 25.14 37.71 17.71
CA GLU A 15 25.71 36.46 17.22
C GLU A 15 24.76 35.28 17.46
N ALA A 16 24.14 35.20 18.63
CA ALA A 16 23.11 34.20 18.92
C ALA A 16 21.88 34.32 18.00
N LYS A 17 21.42 35.55 17.73
CA LYS A 17 20.33 35.80 16.77
C LYS A 17 20.72 35.42 15.34
N HIS A 18 21.95 35.70 14.93
CA HIS A 18 22.46 35.35 13.61
C HIS A 18 22.61 33.83 13.46
N ALA A 19 23.15 33.15 14.48
CA ALA A 19 23.21 31.69 14.52
C ALA A 19 21.82 31.06 14.50
N TYR A 20 20.86 31.59 15.26
CA TYR A 20 19.48 31.10 15.28
C TYR A 20 18.81 31.26 13.91
N ARG A 21 18.97 32.41 13.25
CA ARG A 21 18.46 32.63 11.88
C ARG A 21 19.10 31.68 10.88
N LYS A 22 20.42 31.50 10.95
CA LYS A 22 21.13 30.58 10.06
C LYS A 22 20.67 29.13 10.25
N ILE A 23 20.47 28.70 11.50
CA ILE A 23 19.92 27.37 11.83
C ILE A 23 18.45 27.26 11.39
N SER A 24 17.63 28.31 11.52
CA SER A 24 16.23 28.29 11.09
C SER A 24 16.09 28.28 9.58
N ASP A 25 16.95 29.01 8.87
CA ASP A 25 16.95 29.12 7.41
C ASP A 25 17.48 27.82 6.77
N GLU A 26 18.44 27.13 7.41
CA GLU A 26 18.94 25.80 7.00
C GLU A 26 17.96 24.66 7.33
N LYS A 27 17.05 24.84 8.29
CA LYS A 27 16.07 23.81 8.72
C LYS A 27 14.90 23.60 7.76
N ASN A 28 14.76 24.36 6.68
CA ASN A 28 13.62 24.25 5.75
C ASN A 28 13.57 22.97 4.89
N LYS A 29 14.41 21.96 5.16
CA LYS A 29 14.28 20.61 4.59
C LYS A 29 13.76 19.63 5.64
N PHE A 30 12.52 19.83 6.08
CA PHE A 30 11.82 18.81 6.85
C PHE A 30 11.25 17.76 5.89
N GLY A 31 11.41 16.48 6.24
CA GLY A 31 10.65 15.41 5.57
C GLY A 31 9.16 15.58 5.84
N SER A 32 8.31 15.30 4.85
CA SER A 32 6.86 15.25 5.06
C SER A 32 6.48 13.95 5.76
N TYR A 33 5.59 14.03 6.76
CA TYR A 33 5.00 12.83 7.33
C TYR A 33 4.06 12.21 6.29
N ARG A 34 4.32 10.96 5.92
CA ARG A 34 3.47 10.16 5.03
C ARG A 34 2.96 8.93 5.79
N LYS A 35 1.65 8.85 6.00
CA LYS A 35 1.05 7.65 6.63
C LYS A 35 1.24 6.48 5.67
N THR A 36 2.00 5.48 6.12
CA THR A 36 2.44 4.35 5.29
C THR A 36 1.80 3.06 5.77
N LEU A 37 1.25 2.27 4.85
CA LEU A 37 0.76 0.92 5.11
C LEU A 37 1.77 -0.10 4.57
N PHE A 38 2.49 -0.76 5.48
CA PHE A 38 3.66 -1.58 5.16
C PHE A 38 3.35 -3.00 4.66
N HIS A 39 2.08 -3.40 4.67
CA HIS A 39 1.66 -4.74 4.32
C HIS A 39 0.23 -4.67 3.78
N VAL A 40 0.08 -4.86 2.46
CA VAL A 40 -1.20 -4.84 1.76
C VAL A 40 -1.24 -6.02 0.79
N HIS A 41 -2.15 -6.95 1.05
CA HIS A 41 -2.61 -7.87 0.02
C HIS A 41 -3.65 -7.16 -0.86
N THR A 42 -3.48 -7.29 -2.16
CA THR A 42 -4.42 -6.87 -3.18
C THR A 42 -5.32 -8.05 -3.56
N PRO A 43 -6.42 -7.80 -4.28
CA PRO A 43 -7.28 -8.86 -4.78
C PRO A 43 -6.57 -9.91 -5.68
N GLU A 44 -5.38 -9.61 -6.19
CA GLU A 44 -4.56 -10.56 -6.95
C GLU A 44 -4.18 -11.82 -6.14
N SER A 45 -4.06 -11.71 -4.81
CA SER A 45 -3.83 -12.89 -3.96
C SER A 45 -5.09 -13.75 -3.75
N HIS A 46 -6.11 -13.55 -4.58
CA HIS A 46 -7.44 -14.17 -4.53
C HIS A 46 -8.20 -13.97 -3.21
N ASP A 47 -7.77 -13.03 -2.36
CA ASP A 47 -8.52 -12.59 -1.18
C ASP A 47 -9.42 -11.40 -1.57
N TYR A 48 -10.54 -11.68 -2.23
CA TYR A 48 -11.53 -10.63 -2.50
C TYR A 48 -12.45 -10.37 -1.29
N ARG A 49 -12.22 -10.95 -0.10
CA ARG A 49 -13.05 -10.74 1.11
C ARG A 49 -12.79 -9.37 1.73
N LEU A 50 -13.01 -8.32 0.94
CA LEU A 50 -12.74 -6.92 1.26
C LEU A 50 -13.50 -6.43 2.49
N PHE A 51 -14.72 -6.94 2.68
CA PHE A 51 -15.60 -6.51 3.76
C PHE A 51 -15.57 -7.48 4.92
N LYS A 52 -15.52 -6.93 6.14
CA LYS A 52 -15.42 -7.71 7.37
C LYS A 52 -16.51 -8.78 7.49
N ARG A 53 -17.74 -8.47 7.05
CA ARG A 53 -18.89 -9.39 7.09
C ARG A 53 -18.70 -10.63 6.20
N TRP A 54 -17.83 -10.56 5.19
CA TRP A 54 -17.58 -11.67 4.26
C TRP A 54 -16.45 -12.59 4.72
N LYS A 55 -15.65 -12.19 5.72
CA LYS A 55 -14.58 -13.03 6.27
C LYS A 55 -15.08 -14.32 6.88
N GLU A 56 -16.29 -14.28 7.44
CA GLU A 56 -16.94 -15.40 8.12
C GLU A 56 -17.84 -16.21 7.18
N LEU A 57 -17.98 -15.82 5.91
CA LEU A 57 -18.77 -16.58 4.95
C LEU A 57 -18.10 -17.92 4.62
N PRO A 58 -18.88 -19.01 4.52
CA PRO A 58 -18.43 -20.25 3.89
C PRO A 58 -17.92 -19.98 2.47
N GLU A 59 -16.93 -20.75 2.03
CA GLU A 59 -16.30 -20.58 0.71
C GLU A 59 -17.31 -20.64 -0.44
N ASN A 60 -18.33 -21.51 -0.35
CA ASN A 60 -19.38 -21.62 -1.35
C ASN A 60 -20.23 -20.34 -1.45
N ASP A 61 -20.56 -19.71 -0.33
CA ASP A 61 -21.39 -18.49 -0.32
C ASP A 61 -20.57 -17.30 -0.83
N TRP A 62 -19.30 -17.26 -0.43
CA TRP A 62 -18.33 -16.30 -0.90
C TRP A 62 -18.14 -16.33 -2.42
N ASN A 63 -17.92 -17.52 -2.99
CA ASN A 63 -17.70 -17.70 -4.43
C ASN A 63 -18.92 -17.35 -5.29
N ASN A 64 -20.11 -17.24 -4.67
CA ASN A 64 -21.35 -16.91 -5.35
C ASN A 64 -21.73 -15.41 -5.26
N LEU A 65 -20.90 -14.57 -4.64
CA LEU A 65 -21.15 -13.14 -4.58
C LEU A 65 -21.11 -12.51 -5.98
N THR A 66 -22.11 -11.68 -6.23
CA THR A 66 -22.31 -10.96 -7.49
C THR A 66 -21.77 -9.54 -7.41
N ILE A 67 -21.67 -8.85 -8.55
CA ILE A 67 -21.31 -7.43 -8.56
C ILE A 67 -22.28 -6.57 -7.74
N ASP A 68 -23.57 -6.93 -7.71
CA ASP A 68 -24.59 -6.21 -6.96
C ASP A 68 -24.34 -6.30 -5.44
N ASP A 69 -23.86 -7.45 -4.95
CA ASP A 69 -23.49 -7.61 -3.54
C ASP A 69 -22.32 -6.70 -3.12
N TYR A 70 -21.35 -6.49 -4.03
CA TYR A 70 -20.25 -5.54 -3.82
C TYR A 70 -20.74 -4.10 -3.84
N ILE A 71 -21.59 -3.74 -4.79
CA ILE A 71 -22.18 -2.40 -4.89
C ILE A 71 -23.01 -2.07 -3.65
N GLU A 72 -23.83 -3.01 -3.18
CA GLU A 72 -24.62 -2.84 -1.97
C GLU A 72 -23.71 -2.54 -0.78
N GLU A 73 -22.62 -3.30 -0.62
CA GLU A 73 -21.74 -3.11 0.52
C GLU A 73 -20.90 -1.82 0.44
N VAL A 74 -20.47 -1.45 -0.76
CA VAL A 74 -19.85 -0.14 -1.03
C VAL A 74 -20.77 1.01 -0.59
N ARG A 75 -22.07 0.90 -0.89
CA ARG A 75 -23.08 1.90 -0.52
C ARG A 75 -23.35 1.90 0.98
N ASN A 76 -23.53 0.72 1.59
CA ASN A 76 -23.78 0.55 3.02
C ASN A 76 -22.65 1.16 3.86
N GLN A 77 -21.40 0.93 3.45
CA GLN A 77 -20.21 1.47 4.11
C GLN A 77 -19.85 2.89 3.69
N LYS A 78 -20.56 3.48 2.70
CA LYS A 78 -20.33 4.83 2.17
C LYS A 78 -18.87 5.05 1.74
N ILE A 79 -18.29 4.05 1.08
CA ILE A 79 -16.87 4.07 0.68
C ILE A 79 -16.61 5.17 -0.34
N PHE A 80 -17.51 5.28 -1.32
CA PHE A 80 -17.53 6.35 -2.30
C PHE A 80 -18.61 7.38 -1.96
N PRO A 81 -18.39 8.66 -2.30
CA PRO A 81 -19.41 9.69 -2.13
C PRO A 81 -20.61 9.44 -3.05
N ASN A 82 -21.82 9.73 -2.58
CA ASN A 82 -23.06 9.51 -3.34
C ASN A 82 -23.09 10.31 -4.65
N GLU A 83 -22.38 11.43 -4.72
CA GLU A 83 -22.23 12.27 -5.91
C GLU A 83 -21.64 11.49 -7.09
N LEU A 84 -20.78 10.50 -6.82
CA LEU A 84 -20.16 9.67 -7.84
C LEU A 84 -21.20 8.91 -8.67
N PHE A 85 -22.33 8.53 -8.04
CA PHE A 85 -23.40 7.77 -8.67
C PHE A 85 -24.44 8.64 -9.37
N LYS A 86 -24.32 9.97 -9.36
CA LYS A 86 -25.23 10.91 -10.04
C LYS A 86 -24.80 11.16 -11.49
N THR A 87 -24.43 10.10 -12.20
CA THR A 87 -24.03 10.14 -13.62
C THR A 87 -24.94 9.22 -14.43
N ASP A 88 -24.97 9.35 -15.76
CA ASP A 88 -25.76 8.45 -16.62
C ASP A 88 -25.39 6.96 -16.42
N LYS A 89 -24.13 6.72 -16.02
CA LYS A 89 -23.60 5.38 -15.74
C LYS A 89 -23.86 4.87 -14.31
N HIS A 90 -24.37 5.69 -13.40
CA HIS A 90 -24.68 5.31 -12.02
C HIS A 90 -23.54 4.51 -11.35
N GLU A 91 -23.82 3.34 -10.78
CA GLU A 91 -22.82 2.45 -10.15
C GLU A 91 -21.85 1.79 -11.13
N LYS A 92 -22.23 1.70 -12.41
CA LYS A 92 -21.47 1.00 -13.44
C LYS A 92 -20.09 1.57 -13.68
N ILE A 93 -19.88 2.85 -13.39
CA ILE A 93 -18.55 3.50 -13.43
C ILE A 93 -17.49 2.77 -12.61
N LEU A 94 -17.89 2.02 -11.57
CA LEU A 94 -16.98 1.28 -10.71
C LEU A 94 -16.51 -0.05 -11.30
N TYR A 95 -17.17 -0.58 -12.34
CA TYR A 95 -16.86 -1.94 -12.83
C TYR A 95 -16.95 -2.12 -14.36
N GLU A 96 -17.64 -1.23 -15.09
CA GLU A 96 -17.63 -1.21 -16.56
C GLU A 96 -16.22 -1.05 -17.13
N ASN A 97 -16.02 -1.51 -18.37
CA ASN A 97 -14.74 -1.39 -19.08
C ASN A 97 -13.56 -1.95 -18.25
N TYR A 98 -13.80 -3.03 -17.50
CA TYR A 98 -12.79 -3.66 -16.65
C TYR A 98 -11.60 -4.15 -17.47
N LEU A 99 -11.85 -4.81 -18.61
CA LEU A 99 -10.81 -5.28 -19.54
C LEU A 99 -9.94 -4.13 -20.06
N ASP A 100 -10.54 -3.04 -20.53
CA ASP A 100 -9.82 -1.86 -21.03
C ASP A 100 -8.96 -1.21 -19.94
N SER A 101 -9.38 -1.35 -18.69
CA SER A 101 -8.68 -0.85 -17.51
C SER A 101 -7.60 -1.82 -17.00
N GLY A 102 -7.44 -3.00 -17.62
CA GLY A 102 -6.44 -4.00 -17.24
C GLY A 102 -6.81 -4.88 -16.05
N PHE A 103 -8.11 -5.09 -15.82
CA PHE A 103 -8.64 -6.05 -14.85
C PHE A 103 -9.29 -7.24 -15.56
N ASP A 104 -9.37 -8.37 -14.87
CA ASP A 104 -9.84 -9.66 -15.38
C ASP A 104 -11.36 -9.82 -15.23
N SER A 105 -12.00 -9.08 -14.31
CA SER A 105 -13.45 -9.09 -14.12
C SER A 105 -14.00 -7.78 -13.55
N GLU A 106 -15.32 -7.63 -13.63
CA GLU A 106 -16.06 -6.54 -12.97
C GLU A 106 -15.81 -6.54 -11.45
N ILE A 107 -15.86 -7.72 -10.83
CA ILE A 107 -15.59 -7.94 -9.40
C ILE A 107 -14.16 -7.54 -9.05
N GLU A 108 -13.18 -7.90 -9.88
CA GLU A 108 -11.80 -7.51 -9.63
C GLU A 108 -11.63 -5.99 -9.69
N LYS A 109 -12.18 -5.33 -10.72
CA LYS A 109 -12.08 -3.88 -10.85
C LYS A 109 -12.69 -3.18 -9.63
N ILE A 110 -13.93 -3.47 -9.27
CA ILE A 110 -14.56 -2.83 -8.10
C ILE A 110 -13.76 -3.10 -6.83
N SER A 111 -13.17 -4.30 -6.70
CA SER A 111 -12.36 -4.68 -5.55
C SER A 111 -11.13 -3.79 -5.38
N PHE A 112 -10.37 -3.61 -6.45
CA PHE A 112 -9.21 -2.73 -6.46
C PHE A 112 -9.60 -1.26 -6.23
N LEU A 113 -10.66 -0.76 -6.88
CA LEU A 113 -11.10 0.63 -6.68
C LEU A 113 -11.56 0.86 -5.23
N THR A 114 -12.26 -0.11 -4.64
CA THR A 114 -12.74 -0.07 -3.25
C THR A 114 -11.58 -0.04 -2.26
N LEU A 115 -10.58 -0.91 -2.45
CA LEU A 115 -9.35 -0.91 -1.67
C LEU A 115 -8.68 0.48 -1.70
N VAL A 116 -8.49 1.04 -2.89
CA VAL A 116 -7.83 2.35 -3.07
C VAL A 116 -8.64 3.49 -2.46
N GLN A 117 -9.95 3.52 -2.63
CA GLN A 117 -10.79 4.56 -2.03
C GLN A 117 -10.72 4.51 -0.50
N ASN A 118 -10.67 3.33 0.10
CA ASN A 118 -10.45 3.17 1.54
C ASN A 118 -9.08 3.71 1.98
N LEU A 119 -8.02 3.49 1.19
CA LEU A 119 -6.71 4.10 1.47
C LEU A 119 -6.78 5.64 1.49
N TYR A 120 -7.50 6.24 0.54
CA TYR A 120 -7.74 7.69 0.52
C TYR A 120 -8.61 8.18 1.68
N ASN A 121 -9.58 7.38 2.13
CA ASN A 121 -10.43 7.71 3.29
C ASN A 121 -9.61 7.68 4.59
N GLU A 122 -8.61 6.80 4.66
CA GLU A 122 -7.69 6.66 5.78
C GLU A 122 -6.47 7.60 5.72
N ASN A 123 -6.36 8.44 4.70
CA ASN A 123 -5.21 9.32 4.44
C ASN A 123 -3.87 8.55 4.39
N ILE A 124 -3.87 7.37 3.78
CA ILE A 124 -2.64 6.63 3.47
C ILE A 124 -2.01 7.27 2.22
N SER A 125 -0.71 7.54 2.28
CA SER A 125 0.05 8.15 1.18
C SER A 125 1.07 7.20 0.56
N VAL A 126 1.39 6.09 1.22
CA VAL A 126 2.35 5.09 0.74
C VAL A 126 1.86 3.70 1.11
N VAL A 127 1.94 2.76 0.17
CA VAL A 127 1.64 1.34 0.40
C VAL A 127 2.78 0.46 -0.06
N VAL A 128 3.05 -0.61 0.67
CA VAL A 128 3.88 -1.72 0.19
C VAL A 128 2.94 -2.86 -0.18
N VAL A 129 2.92 -3.23 -1.46
CA VAL A 129 2.19 -4.41 -1.90
C VAL A 129 2.94 -5.64 -1.43
N SER A 130 2.21 -6.60 -0.87
CA SER A 130 2.75 -7.81 -0.26
C SER A 130 1.91 -9.03 -0.63
N ASP A 131 1.46 -9.12 -1.88
CA ASP A 131 0.69 -10.27 -2.36
C ASP A 131 1.48 -11.57 -2.16
N HIS A 132 0.78 -12.65 -1.84
CA HIS A 132 1.39 -13.96 -1.65
C HIS A 132 1.91 -14.49 -2.99
N ASN A 133 3.23 -14.64 -3.08
CA ASN A 133 3.92 -15.32 -4.18
C ASN A 133 3.63 -14.73 -5.58
N THR A 134 3.13 -13.50 -5.68
CA THR A 134 2.85 -12.81 -6.95
C THR A 134 3.15 -11.32 -6.83
N ILE A 135 3.44 -10.69 -7.95
CA ILE A 135 3.67 -9.23 -8.05
C ILE A 135 2.70 -8.55 -9.03
N LEU A 136 1.75 -9.30 -9.58
CA LEU A 136 0.84 -8.81 -10.63
C LEU A 136 -0.12 -7.73 -10.09
N GLY A 137 -0.51 -7.83 -8.82
CA GLY A 137 -1.39 -6.87 -8.15
C GLY A 137 -0.79 -5.47 -8.04
N ILE A 138 0.53 -5.32 -8.12
CA ILE A 138 1.21 -4.01 -8.12
C ILE A 138 0.72 -3.15 -9.28
N LYS A 139 0.67 -3.71 -10.50
CA LYS A 139 0.28 -2.96 -11.68
C LYS A 139 -1.20 -2.60 -11.63
N LYS A 140 -2.05 -3.56 -11.25
CA LYS A 140 -3.49 -3.35 -11.08
C LYS A 140 -3.80 -2.30 -10.01
N LEU A 141 -3.07 -2.30 -8.89
CA LEU A 141 -3.20 -1.29 -7.82
C LEU A 141 -2.76 0.10 -8.31
N LYS A 142 -1.63 0.22 -9.00
CA LYS A 142 -1.18 1.50 -9.61
C LYS A 142 -2.24 2.06 -10.58
N THR A 143 -2.86 1.19 -11.40
CA THR A 143 -3.97 1.58 -12.27
C THR A 143 -5.19 2.05 -11.48
N ALA A 144 -5.59 1.33 -10.44
CA ALA A 144 -6.70 1.71 -9.58
C ALA A 144 -6.45 3.05 -8.86
N ILE A 145 -5.23 3.29 -8.36
CA ILE A 145 -4.82 4.58 -7.77
C ILE A 145 -4.99 5.71 -8.78
N LYS A 146 -4.54 5.52 -10.03
CA LYS A 146 -4.74 6.51 -11.08
C LYS A 146 -6.22 6.84 -11.26
N LEU A 147 -7.07 5.83 -11.47
CA LEU A 147 -8.51 6.00 -11.68
C LEU A 147 -9.19 6.70 -10.50
N VAL A 148 -8.91 6.28 -9.27
CA VAL A 148 -9.54 6.85 -8.06
C VAL A 148 -9.00 8.24 -7.72
N SER A 149 -7.74 8.55 -8.06
CA SER A 149 -7.13 9.88 -7.85
C SER A 149 -7.76 10.97 -8.71
N GLU A 150 -8.26 10.60 -9.90
CA GLU A 150 -8.91 11.51 -10.83
C GLU A 150 -10.33 11.89 -10.39
N LEU A 151 -10.91 11.16 -9.44
CA LEU A 151 -12.21 11.50 -8.85
C LEU A 151 -12.13 12.82 -8.08
N SER A 152 -13.17 13.65 -8.21
CA SER A 152 -13.18 15.02 -7.69
C SER A 152 -12.89 15.11 -6.19
N GLN A 153 -13.34 14.14 -5.40
CA GLN A 153 -13.11 14.08 -3.95
C GLN A 153 -11.65 13.77 -3.56
N ASN A 154 -10.87 13.19 -4.47
CA ASN A 154 -9.48 12.81 -4.21
C ASN A 154 -8.47 13.70 -4.95
N LYS A 155 -8.92 14.55 -5.88
CA LYS A 155 -8.06 15.41 -6.72
C LYS A 155 -7.11 16.33 -5.93
N CYS A 156 -7.50 16.72 -4.71
CA CYS A 156 -6.68 17.54 -3.82
C CYS A 156 -5.92 16.74 -2.74
N LYS A 157 -6.05 15.40 -2.73
CA LYS A 157 -5.34 14.53 -1.79
C LYS A 157 -3.96 14.17 -2.34
N GLU A 158 -3.06 13.77 -1.46
CA GLU A 158 -1.75 13.27 -1.85
C GLU A 158 -1.90 11.98 -2.66
N TYR A 159 -1.14 11.87 -3.76
CA TYR A 159 -1.12 10.66 -4.58
C TYR A 159 -0.51 9.50 -3.78
N ILE A 160 -1.15 8.33 -3.82
CA ILE A 160 -0.67 7.15 -3.10
C ILE A 160 0.51 6.55 -3.86
N GLU A 161 1.69 6.56 -3.23
CA GLU A 161 2.87 5.89 -3.76
C GLU A 161 2.81 4.38 -3.50
N VAL A 162 3.16 3.58 -4.51
CA VAL A 162 3.23 2.12 -4.39
C VAL A 162 4.69 1.69 -4.39
N ILE A 163 5.12 1.09 -3.29
CA ILE A 163 6.38 0.36 -3.18
C ILE A 163 6.12 -1.06 -3.66
N ASN A 164 6.89 -1.52 -4.64
CA ASN A 164 6.78 -2.87 -5.14
C ASN A 164 7.25 -3.85 -4.06
N GLY A 165 6.44 -4.87 -3.81
CA GLY A 165 6.84 -5.96 -2.96
C GLY A 165 6.07 -7.25 -3.24
N VAL A 166 6.52 -8.31 -2.56
CA VAL A 166 5.95 -9.65 -2.60
C VAL A 166 6.17 -10.30 -1.25
N GLU A 167 5.17 -11.02 -0.75
CA GLU A 167 5.33 -11.90 0.39
C GLU A 167 5.52 -13.34 -0.09
N ILE A 168 6.72 -13.88 0.11
CA ILE A 168 7.07 -15.22 -0.36
C ILE A 168 6.86 -16.20 0.78
N SER A 169 5.99 -17.19 0.56
CA SER A 169 5.84 -18.35 1.44
C SER A 169 6.99 -19.31 1.21
N CYS A 170 7.76 -19.61 2.26
CA CYS A 170 8.97 -20.43 2.19
C CYS A 170 8.69 -21.88 2.63
N ALA A 171 9.56 -22.81 2.24
CA ALA A 171 9.43 -24.24 2.56
C ALA A 171 9.51 -24.56 4.07
N ASP A 172 10.16 -23.69 4.86
CA ASP A 172 10.24 -23.76 6.31
C ASP A 172 9.04 -23.09 7.02
N ARG A 173 7.98 -22.77 6.27
CA ARG A 173 6.73 -22.13 6.74
C ARG A 173 6.91 -20.73 7.30
N VAL A 174 8.02 -20.08 6.95
CA VAL A 174 8.22 -18.65 7.20
C VAL A 174 7.77 -17.88 5.98
N HIS A 175 7.18 -16.70 6.18
CA HIS A 175 6.94 -15.76 5.09
C HIS A 175 8.00 -14.65 5.11
N VAL A 176 8.50 -14.32 3.93
CA VAL A 176 9.50 -13.26 3.74
C VAL A 176 8.90 -12.16 2.86
N LEU A 177 8.74 -10.97 3.43
CA LEU A 177 8.36 -9.78 2.67
C LEU A 177 9.59 -9.18 2.02
N ILE A 178 9.52 -8.97 0.70
CA ILE A 178 10.58 -8.38 -0.10
C ILE A 178 10.03 -7.13 -0.77
N ALA A 179 10.59 -5.96 -0.45
CA ALA A 179 10.37 -4.74 -1.21
C ALA A 179 11.52 -4.50 -2.19
N PHE A 180 11.23 -4.07 -3.41
CA PHE A 180 12.24 -3.93 -4.48
C PHE A 180 11.97 -2.71 -5.38
N PRO A 181 12.98 -2.16 -6.07
CA PRO A 181 12.78 -1.01 -6.97
C PRO A 181 12.13 -1.41 -8.30
N ASP A 182 11.50 -0.45 -9.00
CA ASP A 182 10.83 -0.68 -10.28
C ASP A 182 11.73 -1.34 -11.34
N ASN A 183 13.01 -0.98 -11.41
CA ASN A 183 13.95 -1.56 -12.37
C ASN A 183 14.29 -3.04 -12.11
N LYS A 184 13.84 -3.61 -11.00
CA LYS A 184 14.00 -5.03 -10.65
C LYS A 184 12.72 -5.85 -10.85
N PHE A 185 11.63 -5.26 -11.34
CA PHE A 185 10.35 -5.94 -11.53
C PHE A 185 10.48 -7.23 -12.33
N LYS A 186 11.14 -7.18 -13.50
CA LYS A 186 11.36 -8.36 -14.33
C LYS A 186 12.21 -9.42 -13.63
N THR A 187 13.30 -9.02 -12.97
CA THR A 187 14.15 -9.94 -12.21
C THR A 187 13.37 -10.64 -11.10
N MET A 188 12.46 -9.94 -10.42
CA MET A 188 11.61 -10.53 -9.39
C MET A 188 10.60 -11.51 -10.02
N GLN A 189 9.95 -11.14 -11.12
CA GLN A 189 9.04 -12.04 -11.85
C GLN A 189 9.76 -13.32 -12.27
N ASP A 190 10.91 -13.21 -12.94
CA ASP A 190 11.70 -14.35 -13.40
C ASP A 190 12.14 -15.24 -12.23
N TRP A 191 12.46 -14.64 -11.06
CA TRP A 191 12.82 -15.39 -9.86
C TRP A 191 11.61 -16.17 -9.31
N LEU A 192 10.44 -15.55 -9.22
CA LEU A 192 9.20 -16.20 -8.76
C LEU A 192 8.83 -17.35 -9.68
N ASP A 193 8.83 -17.13 -11.00
CA ASP A 193 8.48 -18.14 -11.99
C ASP A 193 9.39 -19.39 -11.91
N TYR A 194 10.65 -19.22 -11.50
CA TYR A 194 11.61 -20.33 -11.37
C TYR A 194 11.61 -21.00 -9.99
N ASN A 195 11.31 -20.26 -8.92
CA ASN A 195 11.50 -20.73 -7.53
C ASN A 195 10.18 -21.03 -6.80
N LEU A 196 9.04 -20.83 -7.43
CA LEU A 196 7.73 -21.22 -6.88
C LEU A 196 7.34 -22.62 -7.34
N VAL A 197 6.75 -23.40 -6.43
CA VAL A 197 6.00 -24.61 -6.77
C VAL A 197 4.69 -24.20 -7.43
N SER A 198 4.00 -23.22 -6.85
CA SER A 198 2.86 -22.51 -7.41
C SER A 198 2.63 -21.22 -6.62
N VAL A 199 1.73 -20.35 -7.09
CA VAL A 199 1.31 -19.15 -6.34
C VAL A 199 0.67 -19.53 -4.99
N ASN A 200 -0.07 -20.65 -4.95
CA ASN A 200 -0.75 -21.11 -3.73
C ASN A 200 0.19 -21.76 -2.72
N GLU A 201 1.13 -22.59 -3.20
CA GLU A 201 2.05 -23.36 -2.34
C GLU A 201 3.30 -22.57 -1.94
N GLY A 202 3.66 -21.54 -2.70
CA GLY A 202 4.86 -20.76 -2.47
C GLY A 202 6.13 -21.43 -2.99
N SER A 203 7.26 -21.07 -2.38
CA SER A 203 8.59 -21.51 -2.79
C SER A 203 9.03 -22.80 -2.10
N PHE A 204 9.72 -23.65 -2.86
CA PHE A 204 10.44 -24.81 -2.29
C PHE A 204 11.76 -24.42 -1.60
N LYS A 205 12.11 -23.12 -1.59
CA LYS A 205 13.29 -22.58 -0.92
C LYS A 205 13.02 -22.26 0.54
N SER A 206 14.04 -22.42 1.39
CA SER A 206 13.99 -21.96 2.78
C SER A 206 14.06 -20.43 2.87
N SER A 207 13.61 -19.87 3.99
CA SER A 207 13.66 -18.43 4.23
C SER A 207 15.09 -17.87 4.19
N LEU A 208 16.07 -18.64 4.69
CA LEU A 208 17.49 -18.27 4.63
C LEU A 208 18.00 -18.18 3.19
N GLU A 209 17.72 -19.19 2.35
CA GLU A 209 18.11 -19.16 0.93
C GLU A 209 17.50 -17.97 0.19
N ILE A 210 16.24 -17.64 0.48
CA ILE A 210 15.54 -16.49 -0.12
C ILE A 210 16.20 -15.19 0.30
N LEU A 211 16.47 -15.01 1.59
CA LEU A 211 17.16 -13.82 2.12
C LEU A 211 18.54 -13.66 1.47
N ASP A 212 19.34 -14.73 1.43
CA ASP A 212 20.68 -14.71 0.86
C ASP A 212 20.67 -14.39 -0.64
N THR A 213 19.69 -14.92 -1.37
CA THR A 213 19.59 -14.73 -2.83
C THR A 213 19.08 -13.33 -3.20
N LEU A 214 18.14 -12.77 -2.44
CA LEU A 214 17.41 -11.56 -2.81
C LEU A 214 17.90 -10.29 -2.09
N ILE A 215 18.91 -10.39 -1.22
CA ILE A 215 19.50 -9.23 -0.52
C ILE A 215 20.00 -8.13 -1.47
N PHE A 216 20.54 -8.49 -2.65
CA PHE A 216 21.04 -7.53 -3.63
C PHE A 216 19.96 -6.92 -4.53
N ILE A 217 18.74 -7.47 -4.48
CA ILE A 217 17.60 -7.05 -5.29
C ILE A 217 16.62 -6.22 -4.44
N SER A 218 16.70 -6.34 -3.11
CA SER A 218 15.74 -5.79 -2.16
C SER A 218 16.18 -4.46 -1.56
N ILE A 219 15.18 -3.68 -1.14
CA ILE A 219 15.31 -2.45 -0.36
C ILE A 219 14.96 -2.73 1.10
N ILE A 220 13.98 -3.61 1.35
CA ILE A 220 13.53 -4.03 2.68
C ILE A 220 13.27 -5.55 2.64
N LEU A 221 13.78 -6.25 3.66
CA LEU A 221 13.52 -7.67 3.93
C LEU A 221 13.01 -7.82 5.35
N LEU A 222 11.83 -8.41 5.52
CA LEU A 222 11.23 -8.65 6.84
C LEU A 222 10.74 -10.11 6.96
N PRO A 223 11.26 -10.90 7.93
CA PRO A 223 10.64 -12.16 8.32
C PRO A 223 9.32 -11.86 9.03
N ASN A 224 8.23 -12.50 8.62
CA ASN A 224 6.90 -12.16 9.12
C ASN A 224 6.72 -12.50 10.64
N SER A 225 7.58 -13.35 11.21
CA SER A 225 7.63 -13.60 12.67
C SER A 225 7.90 -12.35 13.51
N LEU A 226 8.47 -11.28 12.92
CA LEU A 226 8.70 -9.98 13.58
C LEU A 226 7.59 -8.95 13.32
N GLN A 227 6.79 -9.11 12.26
CA GLN A 227 5.75 -8.16 11.85
C GLN A 227 4.49 -8.19 12.75
N THR A 228 4.21 -9.33 13.38
CA THR A 228 3.06 -9.48 14.30
C THR A 228 3.12 -8.56 15.53
N SER A 229 4.28 -7.98 15.86
CA SER A 229 4.46 -7.17 17.07
C SER A 229 4.23 -5.66 16.90
N LEU A 230 4.35 -5.09 15.69
CA LEU A 230 4.38 -3.62 15.49
C LEU A 230 3.14 -3.01 14.79
N VAL A 231 2.30 -3.82 14.11
CA VAL A 231 1.11 -3.29 13.39
C VAL A 231 -0.21 -4.01 13.77
N SER A 232 -0.14 -5.16 14.45
CA SER A 232 -1.32 -6.03 14.71
C SER A 232 -2.35 -5.46 15.71
N LYS A 233 -2.03 -4.45 16.52
CA LYS A 233 -2.96 -3.98 17.57
C LYS A 233 -4.10 -3.05 17.10
N LYS A 234 -4.14 -2.64 15.82
CA LYS A 234 -5.28 -1.86 15.29
C LYS A 234 -5.82 -2.32 13.94
N TYR A 235 -5.01 -3.02 13.13
CA TYR A 235 -5.43 -3.59 11.85
C TYR A 235 -4.85 -5.00 11.72
N SER A 236 -5.54 -5.98 12.32
CA SER A 236 -5.20 -7.39 12.14
C SER A 236 -6.17 -8.00 11.11
N LEU A 237 -5.76 -8.00 9.85
CA LEU A 237 -6.00 -9.13 8.95
C LEU A 237 -5.08 -10.24 9.49
N ARG A 238 -5.64 -11.21 10.21
CA ARG A 238 -4.92 -12.39 10.69
C ARG A 238 -5.20 -13.51 9.69
N SER A 239 -4.11 -14.09 9.17
CA SER A 239 -4.05 -15.48 8.68
C SER A 239 -4.62 -16.45 9.69
#